data_AF-A0A0V1PXE8-F1
#
_entry.id   AF-A0A0V1PXE8-F1
#
_cell.length_a   1.000
_cell.length_b   1.000
_cell.length_c   1.000
_cell.angle_alpha   90.00
_cell.angle_beta   90.00
_cell.angle_gamma   90.00
#
_symmetry.space_group_name_H-M   'P 1'
#
loop_
_entity.id
_entity.type
_entity.pdbx_description
1 polymer ?
#
loop_
_entity_poly.entity_id
_entity_poly.type
_entity_poly.pdbx_seq_one_letter_code
_entity_poly.pdbx_strand_id
1 'polypeptide(L)'
;MSLRLLYSISGLRISNRTFCRTAFRLQEQANQAHESTDVEINGRPLIPANLKNARGERLMIPSKLQENSLRNYELERLRIIPKLNTFYGGNPVHEENLNTLNGLIRKYINLPTRIVDDKEIQNTKFVSFEEYKSRIQSGTRLKPIHHKELTQLLHRLRSIDQELMPREVSDVLTKFTNTSSESAKALQKVKTLDEFGRAISLGKRKRSVAKVYLTKGDGQVMINGKSLFEYFPKEADRRRIAYPFQVVSQEGQYNVFAEVHSGGSTGQAEAIMYGIAKDLVIFNPLLKSRLHKSGLMTRDARKVERKKPGKVKARKSPTWVKR
;
A
#
# COMPACT_ATOMS: atom_id res chain seq x y z
N MET A 1 32.87 -15.80 -72.71
CA MET A 1 31.71 -15.24 -73.42
C MET A 1 30.47 -15.39 -72.53
N SER A 2 29.70 -14.30 -72.36
CA SER A 2 28.38 -14.15 -71.68
C SER A 2 28.30 -14.51 -70.18
N LEU A 3 28.14 -13.66 -69.14
CA LEU A 3 27.37 -12.44 -68.78
C LEU A 3 25.84 -12.60 -68.54
N ARG A 4 25.42 -12.20 -67.31
CA ARG A 4 24.11 -11.58 -66.89
C ARG A 4 22.89 -12.52 -66.67
N LEU A 5 21.89 -12.29 -65.80
CA LEU A 5 21.50 -11.25 -64.83
C LEU A 5 20.34 -11.74 -63.88
N LEU A 6 20.41 -11.31 -62.61
CA LEU A 6 19.45 -10.97 -61.53
C LEU A 6 17.89 -11.18 -61.57
N TYR A 7 17.36 -11.59 -60.38
CA TYR A 7 16.19 -11.14 -59.55
C TYR A 7 14.69 -11.17 -60.01
N SER A 8 13.80 -11.71 -59.16
CA SER A 8 12.67 -11.04 -58.43
C SER A 8 11.68 -12.08 -57.82
N ILE A 9 11.40 -12.09 -56.50
CA ILE A 9 10.34 -11.44 -55.68
C ILE A 9 8.93 -12.09 -55.71
N SER A 10 8.42 -12.37 -54.48
CA SER A 10 7.02 -12.36 -53.97
C SER A 10 6.09 -13.59 -54.08
N GLY A 11 5.50 -13.95 -52.93
CA GLY A 11 4.02 -13.92 -52.80
C GLY A 11 3.27 -15.22 -52.44
N LEU A 12 3.04 -15.44 -51.13
CA LEU A 12 1.78 -15.85 -50.45
C LEU A 12 0.62 -16.52 -51.22
N ARG A 13 0.08 -17.63 -50.67
CA ARG A 13 -1.33 -17.96 -50.28
C ARG A 13 -1.62 -19.48 -50.45
N ILE A 14 -1.89 -20.24 -49.38
CA ILE A 14 -3.15 -20.46 -48.61
C ILE A 14 -4.15 -21.44 -49.26
N SER A 15 -4.67 -22.34 -48.39
CA SER A 15 -5.91 -23.15 -48.45
C SER A 15 -5.75 -24.57 -49.03
N ASN A 16 -6.38 -25.65 -48.55
CA ASN A 16 -7.60 -25.83 -47.76
C ASN A 16 -7.56 -27.13 -46.94
N ARG A 17 -8.37 -27.17 -45.87
CA ARG A 17 -8.64 -28.32 -44.98
C ARG A 17 -9.40 -29.46 -45.68
N THR A 18 -9.29 -30.68 -45.15
CA THR A 18 -10.43 -31.62 -45.05
C THR A 18 -10.43 -32.37 -43.71
N PHE A 19 -11.65 -32.57 -43.20
CA PHE A 19 -12.05 -33.23 -41.97
C PHE A 19 -12.00 -34.77 -42.08
N CYS A 20 -11.83 -35.46 -40.94
CA CYS A 20 -12.65 -36.61 -40.49
C CYS A 20 -12.25 -36.93 -39.03
N ARG A 21 -13.12 -36.76 -38.01
CA ARG A 21 -14.18 -37.66 -37.55
C ARG A 21 -13.71 -39.09 -37.24
N THR A 22 -13.40 -39.33 -35.97
CA THR A 22 -13.78 -40.56 -35.26
C THR A 22 -14.12 -40.22 -33.82
N ALA A 23 -15.13 -40.91 -33.31
CA ALA A 23 -15.82 -40.68 -32.05
C ALA A 23 -15.65 -41.89 -31.12
N PHE A 24 -16.06 -41.71 -29.85
CA PHE A 24 -16.28 -42.72 -28.79
C PHE A 24 -15.00 -43.28 -28.14
N ARG A 25 -14.87 -43.46 -26.82
CA ARG A 25 -15.84 -43.53 -25.69
C ARG A 25 -15.08 -43.38 -24.34
N LEU A 26 -15.77 -42.78 -23.36
CA LEU A 26 -15.80 -42.96 -21.88
C LEU A 26 -14.74 -43.91 -21.27
N GLN A 27 -14.14 -43.71 -20.10
CA GLN A 27 -14.64 -43.18 -18.82
C GLN A 27 -13.43 -43.20 -17.86
N GLU A 28 -13.23 -42.19 -17.01
CA GLU A 28 -12.97 -42.39 -15.58
C GLU A 28 -12.83 -41.05 -14.85
N GLN A 29 -13.49 -40.99 -13.70
CA GLN A 29 -13.76 -39.82 -12.90
C GLN A 29 -12.55 -39.45 -12.04
N ALA A 30 -12.25 -38.16 -11.93
CA ALA A 30 -11.71 -37.60 -10.68
C ALA A 30 -11.99 -36.10 -10.61
N ASN A 31 -12.91 -35.77 -9.70
CA ASN A 31 -13.24 -34.44 -9.23
C ASN A 31 -12.01 -33.55 -8.99
N GLN A 32 -12.06 -32.31 -9.48
CA GLN A 32 -11.69 -31.13 -8.69
C GLN A 32 -12.50 -29.94 -9.18
N ALA A 33 -13.50 -29.59 -8.37
CA ALA A 33 -14.34 -28.43 -8.52
C ALA A 33 -13.50 -27.14 -8.39
N HIS A 34 -13.40 -26.41 -9.50
CA HIS A 34 -13.40 -24.95 -9.46
C HIS A 34 -14.59 -24.51 -10.32
N GLU A 35 -15.73 -24.36 -9.66
CA GLU A 35 -16.89 -23.67 -10.21
C GLU A 35 -16.55 -22.19 -10.39
N SER A 36 -15.99 -21.85 -11.56
CA SER A 36 -16.22 -20.54 -12.16
C SER A 36 -17.59 -20.59 -12.83
N THR A 37 -18.65 -20.31 -12.07
CA THR A 37 -19.98 -20.08 -12.65
C THR A 37 -19.98 -18.70 -13.33
N ASP A 38 -19.31 -18.61 -14.47
CA ASP A 38 -19.60 -17.60 -15.47
C ASP A 38 -20.93 -17.98 -16.11
N VAL A 39 -22.03 -17.60 -15.44
CA VAL A 39 -23.37 -17.74 -16.01
C VAL A 39 -23.50 -16.71 -17.12
N GLU A 40 -23.49 -17.21 -18.35
CA GLU A 40 -23.83 -16.48 -19.56
C GLU A 40 -25.21 -15.84 -19.40
N ILE A 41 -25.25 -14.51 -19.33
CA ILE A 41 -26.46 -13.75 -19.57
C ILE A 41 -26.19 -12.86 -20.79
N ASN A 42 -26.83 -13.22 -21.92
CA ASN A 42 -27.06 -12.39 -23.10
C ASN A 42 -25.85 -12.05 -23.99
N GLY A 43 -25.11 -13.04 -24.48
CA GLY A 43 -24.45 -12.99 -25.80
C GLY A 43 -23.55 -11.79 -26.11
N ARG A 44 -22.87 -11.19 -25.12
CA ARG A 44 -21.83 -10.18 -25.33
C ARG A 44 -20.56 -10.60 -24.60
N PRO A 45 -19.37 -10.55 -25.23
CA PRO A 45 -18.13 -10.80 -24.52
C PRO A 45 -17.92 -9.75 -23.44
N LEU A 46 -17.48 -10.17 -22.25
CA LEU A 46 -17.11 -9.28 -21.16
C LEU A 46 -15.94 -8.39 -21.63
N ILE A 47 -16.19 -7.09 -21.75
CA ILE A 47 -15.13 -6.09 -21.98
C ILE A 47 -14.18 -6.19 -20.79
N PRO A 48 -12.86 -6.39 -20.99
CA PRO A 48 -11.92 -6.57 -19.90
C PRO A 48 -11.94 -5.34 -18.98
N ALA A 49 -12.02 -5.59 -17.67
CA ALA A 49 -12.17 -4.60 -16.59
C ALA A 49 -10.98 -3.63 -16.41
N ASN A 50 -10.14 -3.45 -17.44
CA ASN A 50 -9.04 -2.50 -17.44
C ASN A 50 -9.44 -1.15 -18.07
N LEU A 51 -10.61 -0.64 -17.69
CA LEU A 51 -10.86 0.80 -17.70
C LEU A 51 -10.24 1.35 -16.41
N LYS A 52 -8.97 1.77 -16.49
CA LYS A 52 -8.09 2.18 -15.38
C LYS A 52 -8.58 3.35 -14.51
N ASN A 53 -9.82 3.79 -14.67
CA ASN A 53 -10.48 4.74 -13.79
C ASN A 53 -11.76 4.09 -13.24
N ALA A 54 -11.61 3.24 -12.23
CA ALA A 54 -12.71 2.72 -11.41
C ALA A 54 -13.30 3.83 -10.49
N ARG A 55 -13.63 4.98 -11.09
CA ARG A 55 -14.53 6.00 -10.53
C ARG A 55 -15.91 5.98 -11.21
N GLY A 56 -16.13 4.98 -12.07
CA GLY A 56 -17.47 4.58 -12.49
C GLY A 56 -17.78 3.28 -11.80
N GLU A 57 -18.08 3.30 -10.50
CA GLU A 57 -18.93 2.24 -9.96
C GLU A 57 -20.19 2.27 -10.82
N ARG A 58 -20.42 1.21 -11.61
CA ARG A 58 -21.72 1.06 -12.27
C ARG A 58 -22.74 1.02 -11.15
N LEU A 59 -23.60 2.03 -11.08
CA LEU A 59 -24.83 1.90 -10.31
C LEU A 59 -25.51 0.63 -10.83
N MET A 60 -25.56 -0.39 -9.98
CA MET A 60 -26.36 -1.58 -10.24
C MET A 60 -27.81 -1.13 -10.17
N ILE A 61 -28.37 -0.74 -11.32
CA ILE A 61 -29.80 -0.48 -11.42
C ILE A 61 -30.45 -1.87 -11.48
N PRO A 62 -31.19 -2.30 -10.45
CA PRO A 62 -31.86 -3.59 -10.50
C PRO A 62 -32.80 -3.62 -11.71
N SER A 63 -32.78 -4.70 -12.48
CA SER A 63 -33.61 -4.88 -13.69
C SER A 63 -35.11 -4.94 -13.38
N LYS A 64 -35.47 -5.19 -12.12
CA LYS A 64 -36.83 -5.12 -11.58
C LYS A 64 -36.85 -4.07 -10.47
N LEU A 65 -37.56 -2.98 -10.72
CA LEU A 65 -38.08 -2.15 -9.63
C LEU A 65 -39.11 -3.02 -8.89
N GLN A 66 -38.87 -3.34 -7.63
CA GLN A 66 -39.93 -3.90 -6.79
C GLN A 66 -40.92 -2.76 -6.51
N GLU A 67 -42.04 -2.74 -7.23
CA GLU A 67 -43.22 -1.98 -6.84
C GLU A 67 -43.87 -2.63 -5.61
N ASN A 68 -43.18 -2.59 -4.46
CA ASN A 68 -43.80 -2.91 -3.18
C ASN A 68 -44.59 -1.69 -2.71
N SER A 69 -45.59 -1.27 -3.49
CA SER A 69 -46.65 -0.39 -2.99
C SER A 69 -47.84 -1.27 -2.64
N LEU A 70 -47.73 -1.96 -1.51
CA LEU A 70 -48.93 -2.36 -0.80
C LEU A 70 -49.61 -1.04 -0.38
N ARG A 71 -50.80 -0.75 -0.94
CA ARG A 71 -51.67 0.32 -0.47
C ARG A 71 -52.18 -0.03 0.92
N ASN A 72 -51.34 0.13 1.92
CA ASN A 72 -51.75 0.04 3.30
C ASN A 72 -52.51 1.33 3.61
N TYR A 73 -53.84 1.24 3.65
CA TYR A 73 -54.75 2.31 4.09
C TYR A 73 -54.35 2.92 5.46
N GLU A 74 -53.63 2.15 6.28
CA GLU A 74 -53.03 2.60 7.54
C GLU A 74 -51.90 3.63 7.33
N LEU A 75 -51.07 3.46 6.29
CA LEU A 75 -49.98 4.41 5.97
C LEU A 75 -50.54 5.74 5.47
N GLU A 76 -51.66 5.73 4.74
CA GLU A 76 -52.31 6.94 4.23
C GLU A 76 -52.88 7.83 5.34
N ARG A 77 -53.15 7.26 6.53
CA ARG A 77 -53.61 8.00 7.72
C ARG A 77 -52.49 8.57 8.57
N LEU A 78 -51.24 8.15 8.33
CA LEU A 78 -50.10 8.59 9.14
C LEU A 78 -49.55 9.92 8.62
N ARG A 79 -49.29 10.83 9.54
CA ARG A 79 -48.52 12.06 9.24
C ARG A 79 -47.04 11.71 9.15
N ILE A 80 -46.40 12.14 8.07
CA ILE A 80 -44.94 12.05 7.93
C ILE A 80 -44.31 13.07 8.89
N ILE A 81 -43.42 12.58 9.77
CA ILE A 81 -42.68 13.38 10.73
C ILE A 81 -41.18 13.17 10.48
N PRO A 82 -40.35 14.23 10.54
CA PRO A 82 -38.91 14.07 10.40
C PRO A 82 -38.33 13.16 11.49
N LYS A 83 -37.40 12.29 11.10
CA LYS A 83 -36.73 11.38 12.04
C LYS A 83 -35.82 12.13 13.04
N LEU A 84 -35.19 13.21 12.58
CA LEU A 84 -34.22 13.98 13.35
C LEU A 84 -34.83 15.30 13.79
N ASN A 85 -34.54 15.72 15.03
CA ASN A 85 -34.97 17.03 15.53
C ASN A 85 -34.29 18.19 14.76
N THR A 86 -33.09 17.94 14.25
CA THR A 86 -32.27 18.88 13.48
C THR A 86 -32.57 18.81 11.98
N PHE A 87 -33.65 18.15 11.56
CA PHE A 87 -33.97 17.93 10.13
C PHE A 87 -33.98 19.20 9.29
N TYR A 88 -34.48 20.31 9.83
CA TYR A 88 -34.53 21.61 9.15
C TYR A 88 -33.22 22.41 9.21
N GLY A 89 -32.17 21.84 9.84
CA GLY A 89 -30.84 22.44 9.94
C GLY A 89 -30.03 22.35 8.65
N GLY A 90 -28.89 23.04 8.62
CA GLY A 90 -28.02 23.06 7.44
C GLY A 90 -27.31 21.73 7.23
N ASN A 91 -26.91 21.07 8.33
CA ASN A 91 -26.35 19.72 8.31
C ASN A 91 -27.00 18.87 9.41
N PRO A 92 -28.17 18.24 9.15
CA PRO A 92 -29.03 17.69 10.20
C PRO A 92 -28.33 16.64 11.07
N VAL A 93 -27.67 15.65 10.46
CA VAL A 93 -26.96 14.57 11.18
C VAL A 93 -25.77 15.10 11.98
N HIS A 94 -25.05 16.10 11.45
CA HIS A 94 -23.91 16.67 12.15
C HIS A 94 -24.35 17.51 13.36
N GLU A 95 -25.39 18.32 13.21
CA GLU A 95 -25.97 19.11 14.29
C GLU A 95 -26.52 18.21 15.40
N GLU A 96 -27.09 17.05 15.04
CA GLU A 96 -27.51 16.04 16.02
C GLU A 96 -26.31 15.47 16.80
N ASN A 97 -25.22 15.14 16.10
CA ASN A 97 -23.98 14.71 16.76
C ASN A 97 -23.41 15.83 17.67
N LEU A 98 -23.47 17.09 17.26
CA LEU A 98 -23.05 18.21 18.12
C LEU A 98 -23.98 18.36 19.34
N ASN A 99 -25.29 18.22 19.17
CA ASN A 99 -26.25 18.32 20.27
C ASN A 99 -26.05 17.21 21.29
N THR A 100 -25.81 15.98 20.84
CA THR A 100 -25.50 14.85 21.73
C THR A 100 -24.19 15.08 22.49
N LEU A 101 -23.11 15.50 21.82
CA LEU A 101 -21.83 15.81 22.46
C LEU A 101 -21.93 16.97 23.46
N ASN A 102 -22.59 18.07 23.08
CA ASN A 102 -22.82 19.20 23.98
C ASN A 102 -23.71 18.82 25.16
N GLY A 103 -24.71 17.97 24.96
CA GLY A 103 -25.53 17.42 26.03
C GLY A 103 -24.71 16.64 27.05
N LEU A 104 -23.81 15.77 26.59
CA LEU A 104 -22.89 15.03 27.46
C LEU A 104 -21.94 15.96 28.22
N ILE A 105 -21.38 16.97 27.55
CA ILE A 105 -20.48 17.94 28.19
C ILE A 105 -21.23 18.72 29.28
N ARG A 106 -22.46 19.16 29.02
CA ARG A 106 -23.29 19.86 30.03
C ARG A 106 -23.61 18.96 31.21
N LYS A 107 -23.98 17.69 30.95
CA LYS A 107 -24.31 16.70 31.98
C LYS A 107 -23.10 16.38 32.88
N TYR A 108 -21.91 16.32 32.30
CA TYR A 108 -20.68 15.88 32.98
C TYR A 108 -19.62 16.99 33.11
N ILE A 109 -20.06 18.25 33.23
CA ILE A 109 -19.14 19.40 33.26
C ILE A 109 -18.23 19.41 34.50
N ASN A 110 -18.74 18.89 35.63
CA ASN A 110 -18.07 18.89 36.94
C ASN A 110 -17.06 17.75 37.12
N LEU A 111 -16.97 16.80 36.17
CA LEU A 111 -16.01 15.72 36.28
C LEU A 111 -14.58 16.24 36.08
N PRO A 112 -13.60 15.76 36.88
CA PRO A 112 -12.21 16.14 36.72
C PRO A 112 -11.68 15.70 35.35
N THR A 113 -10.78 16.53 34.82
CA THR A 113 -10.12 16.27 33.54
C THR A 113 -8.62 16.08 33.74
N ARG A 114 -8.08 15.03 33.13
CA ARG A 114 -6.65 14.78 33.03
C ARG A 114 -6.04 15.33 31.74
N ILE A 115 -4.72 15.46 31.78
CA ILE A 115 -3.89 15.66 30.60
C ILE A 115 -3.74 14.31 29.90
N VAL A 116 -3.93 14.29 28.59
CA VAL A 116 -3.83 13.08 27.78
C VAL A 116 -2.40 12.95 27.24
N ASP A 117 -1.78 11.79 27.43
CA ASP A 117 -0.44 11.49 26.92
C ASP A 117 -0.40 11.45 25.38
N ASP A 118 0.71 11.92 24.80
CA ASP A 118 0.94 11.86 23.34
C ASP A 118 0.80 10.44 22.78
N LYS A 119 1.25 9.43 23.52
CA LYS A 119 1.14 8.01 23.12
C LYS A 119 -0.31 7.60 22.95
N GLU A 120 -1.17 8.02 23.87
CA GLU A 120 -2.60 7.71 23.84
C GLU A 120 -3.27 8.40 22.66
N ILE A 121 -2.94 9.67 22.40
CA ILE A 121 -3.47 10.44 21.25
C ILE A 121 -3.11 9.76 19.92
N GLN A 122 -1.91 9.19 19.82
CA GLN A 122 -1.48 8.49 18.60
C GLN A 122 -2.18 7.14 18.40
N ASN A 123 -2.50 6.41 19.47
CA ASN A 123 -3.14 5.10 19.39
C ASN A 123 -4.64 5.22 19.07
N THR A 124 -5.35 6.12 19.75
CA THR A 124 -6.79 6.30 19.57
C THR A 124 -7.08 7.60 18.84
N LYS A 125 -6.99 7.55 17.50
CA LYS A 125 -7.32 8.70 16.65
C LYS A 125 -8.82 8.74 16.37
N PHE A 126 -9.39 9.94 16.46
CA PHE A 126 -10.75 10.17 16.01
C PHE A 126 -10.85 10.15 14.49
N VAL A 127 -12.07 10.00 14.00
CA VAL A 127 -12.42 9.93 12.58
C VAL A 127 -11.91 11.15 11.82
N SER A 128 -11.26 10.89 10.68
CA SER A 128 -10.78 11.94 9.77
C SER A 128 -11.92 12.75 9.17
N PHE A 129 -11.66 13.98 8.71
CA PHE A 129 -12.70 14.82 8.10
C PHE A 129 -13.40 14.12 6.92
N GLU A 130 -12.63 13.48 6.05
CA GLU A 130 -13.16 12.79 4.86
C GLU A 130 -14.01 11.59 5.24
N GLU A 131 -13.57 10.81 6.22
CA GLU A 131 -14.31 9.65 6.71
C GLU A 131 -15.58 10.06 7.46
N TYR A 132 -15.53 11.15 8.24
CA TYR A 132 -16.72 11.68 8.90
C TYR A 132 -17.74 12.17 7.86
N LYS A 133 -17.25 12.84 6.81
CA LYS A 133 -18.06 13.28 5.67
C LYS A 133 -18.74 12.09 4.98
N SER A 134 -18.03 10.98 4.76
CA SER A 134 -18.61 9.78 4.15
C SER A 134 -19.62 9.08 5.07
N ARG A 135 -19.37 9.03 6.39
CA ARG A 135 -20.28 8.38 7.36
C ARG A 135 -21.65 9.06 7.45
N ILE A 136 -21.70 10.38 7.28
CA ILE A 136 -22.94 11.15 7.43
C ILE A 136 -23.88 11.01 6.23
N GLN A 137 -23.37 10.73 5.03
CA GLN A 137 -24.15 10.55 3.78
C GLN A 137 -25.15 11.67 3.42
N SER A 138 -25.23 12.76 4.20
CA SER A 138 -26.09 13.91 3.94
C SER A 138 -25.47 14.72 2.80
N GLY A 139 -26.14 14.87 1.64
CA GLY A 139 -25.63 15.47 0.40
C GLY A 139 -24.93 16.84 0.57
N THR A 140 -23.62 16.79 0.85
CA THR A 140 -22.97 17.63 1.87
C THR A 140 -22.81 19.13 1.58
N ARG A 141 -23.05 19.93 2.64
CA ARG A 141 -22.43 21.25 2.87
C ARG A 141 -21.55 21.26 4.15
N LEU A 142 -20.97 20.12 4.53
CA LEU A 142 -20.07 20.00 5.68
C LEU A 142 -18.69 20.63 5.37
N LYS A 143 -18.28 21.57 6.21
CA LYS A 143 -17.01 22.30 6.13
C LYS A 143 -15.99 21.76 7.16
N PRO A 144 -14.68 21.94 6.93
CA PRO A 144 -13.66 21.56 7.92
C PRO A 144 -13.84 22.20 9.30
N ILE A 145 -14.42 23.41 9.36
CA ILE A 145 -14.67 24.11 10.62
C ILE A 145 -15.62 23.33 11.54
N HIS A 146 -16.66 22.73 10.97
CA HIS A 146 -17.65 21.91 11.67
C HIS A 146 -17.03 20.61 12.24
N HIS A 147 -16.08 20.01 11.50
CA HIS A 147 -15.34 18.86 12.01
C HIS A 147 -14.33 19.25 13.08
N LYS A 148 -13.71 20.43 12.99
CA LYS A 148 -12.87 20.98 14.05
C LYS A 148 -13.66 21.18 15.35
N GLU A 149 -14.86 21.75 15.26
CA GLU A 149 -15.78 21.88 16.39
C GLU A 149 -16.10 20.52 17.02
N LEU A 150 -16.49 19.54 16.19
CA LEU A 150 -16.78 18.18 16.66
C LEU A 150 -15.58 17.52 17.35
N THR A 151 -14.40 17.60 16.75
CA THR A 151 -13.18 17.01 17.33
C THR A 151 -12.78 17.69 18.64
N GLN A 152 -12.97 19.01 18.77
CA GLN A 152 -12.76 19.71 20.04
C GLN A 152 -13.68 19.19 21.15
N LEU A 153 -14.97 18.95 20.85
CA LEU A 153 -15.91 18.36 21.83
C LEU A 153 -15.50 16.92 22.19
N LEU A 154 -15.09 16.11 21.22
CA LEU A 154 -14.59 14.75 21.48
C LEU A 154 -13.33 14.75 22.34
N HIS A 155 -12.38 15.66 22.08
CA HIS A 155 -11.19 15.81 22.91
C HIS A 155 -11.55 16.26 24.33
N ARG A 156 -12.52 17.17 24.48
CA ARG A 156 -13.02 17.59 25.80
C ARG A 156 -13.64 16.43 26.58
N LEU A 157 -14.42 15.57 25.93
CA LEU A 157 -15.00 14.37 26.58
C LEU A 157 -13.92 13.34 26.92
N ARG A 158 -12.95 13.12 26.03
CA ARG A 158 -11.83 12.20 26.26
C ARG A 158 -10.93 12.61 27.43
N SER A 159 -10.84 13.90 27.72
CA SER A 159 -10.03 14.40 28.83
C SER A 159 -10.59 14.05 30.21
N ILE A 160 -11.82 13.54 30.31
CA ILE A 160 -12.39 13.07 31.58
C ILE A 160 -11.54 11.92 32.15
N ASP A 161 -11.41 11.87 33.48
CA ASP A 161 -10.69 10.78 34.15
C ASP A 161 -11.34 9.42 33.87
N GLN A 162 -10.51 8.42 33.57
CA GLN A 162 -10.95 7.12 33.07
C GLN A 162 -11.83 6.36 34.09
N GLU A 163 -11.52 6.49 35.38
CA GLU A 163 -12.25 5.84 36.46
C GLU A 163 -13.66 6.42 36.65
N LEU A 164 -13.83 7.71 36.36
CA LEU A 164 -15.08 8.45 36.51
C LEU A 164 -15.84 8.58 35.19
N MET A 165 -15.33 7.99 34.11
CA MET A 165 -15.92 8.12 32.78
C MET A 165 -17.23 7.32 32.70
N PRO A 166 -18.37 7.98 32.44
CA PRO A 166 -19.65 7.29 32.30
C PRO A 166 -19.68 6.47 31.01
N ARG A 167 -20.44 5.36 31.02
CA ARG A 167 -20.59 4.45 29.87
C ARG A 167 -21.07 5.17 28.61
N GLU A 168 -22.02 6.10 28.75
CA GLU A 168 -22.54 6.93 27.65
C GLU A 168 -21.42 7.66 26.88
N VAL A 169 -20.44 8.21 27.59
CA VAL A 169 -19.32 8.94 26.98
C VAL A 169 -18.39 7.96 26.27
N SER A 170 -18.10 6.81 26.88
CA SER A 170 -17.31 5.75 26.26
C SER A 170 -17.94 5.26 24.94
N ASP A 171 -19.24 5.00 24.93
CA ASP A 171 -19.97 4.52 23.75
C ASP A 171 -19.95 5.55 22.60
N VAL A 172 -20.08 6.85 22.93
CA VAL A 172 -19.97 7.91 21.93
C VAL A 172 -18.53 8.06 21.42
N LEU A 173 -17.53 7.97 22.29
CA LEU A 173 -16.13 8.04 21.88
C LEU A 173 -15.78 6.88 20.93
N THR A 174 -16.16 5.64 21.26
CA THR A 174 -15.89 4.48 20.40
C THR A 174 -16.50 4.63 19.00
N LYS A 175 -17.73 5.16 18.90
CA LYS A 175 -18.40 5.47 17.62
C LYS A 175 -17.57 6.39 16.71
N PHE A 176 -16.79 7.31 17.29
CA PHE A 176 -15.96 8.28 16.56
C PHE A 176 -14.46 7.97 16.58
N THR A 177 -14.05 6.76 16.95
CA THR A 177 -12.65 6.32 16.82
C THR A 177 -12.41 5.53 15.53
N ASN A 178 -11.17 5.57 15.05
CA ASN A 178 -10.73 4.79 13.90
C ASN A 178 -10.01 3.52 14.36
N THR A 179 -10.63 2.36 14.14
CA THR A 179 -10.05 1.04 14.44
C THR A 179 -8.89 0.64 13.49
N SER A 180 -8.64 1.42 12.44
CA SER A 180 -7.81 1.00 11.29
C SER A 180 -6.29 0.97 11.52
N SER A 181 -5.77 1.56 12.61
CA SER A 181 -4.31 1.74 12.75
C SER A 181 -3.56 0.54 13.34
N GLU A 182 -4.25 -0.36 14.05
CA GLU A 182 -3.64 -1.49 14.76
C GLU A 182 -3.50 -2.74 13.87
N SER A 183 -4.48 -3.00 13.00
CA SER A 183 -4.48 -4.18 12.12
C SER A 183 -3.35 -4.17 11.07
N ALA A 184 -2.97 -2.99 10.57
CA ALA A 184 -1.94 -2.86 9.54
C ALA A 184 -0.52 -3.16 10.05
N LYS A 185 -0.23 -2.98 11.35
CA LYS A 185 1.08 -3.29 11.93
C LYS A 185 1.26 -4.78 12.24
N ALA A 186 0.17 -5.50 12.52
CA ALA A 186 0.20 -6.92 12.88
C ALA A 186 0.58 -7.86 11.70
N LEU A 187 0.44 -7.43 10.45
CA LEU A 187 0.64 -8.27 9.26
C LEU A 187 2.08 -8.33 8.71
N GLN A 188 3.05 -7.63 9.31
CA GLN A 188 4.44 -7.69 8.82
C GLN A 188 5.11 -8.99 9.29
N LYS A 189 5.13 -10.01 8.43
CA LYS A 189 5.86 -11.27 8.67
C LYS A 189 7.32 -10.97 9.01
N VAL A 190 7.74 -11.34 10.23
CA VAL A 190 9.14 -11.23 10.66
C VAL A 190 9.97 -12.20 9.82
N LYS A 191 11.05 -11.69 9.22
CA LYS A 191 11.99 -12.54 8.47
C LYS A 191 12.81 -13.35 9.46
N THR A 192 12.84 -14.65 9.26
CA THR A 192 13.64 -15.61 10.03
C THR A 192 14.88 -16.02 9.23
N LEU A 193 15.80 -16.71 9.88
CA LEU A 193 16.94 -17.35 9.22
C LEU A 193 16.47 -18.59 8.43
N ASP A 194 17.28 -18.98 7.44
CA ASP A 194 17.11 -20.23 6.70
C ASP A 194 17.48 -21.45 7.55
N GLU A 195 17.24 -22.65 7.01
CA GLU A 195 17.65 -23.95 7.57
C GLU A 195 19.16 -24.01 7.89
N PHE A 196 19.99 -23.36 7.07
CA PHE A 196 21.44 -23.30 7.24
C PHE A 196 21.92 -22.15 8.15
N GLY A 197 21.00 -21.47 8.85
CA GLY A 197 21.33 -20.33 9.72
C GLY A 197 21.79 -19.08 8.95
N ARG A 198 21.45 -18.98 7.66
CA ARG A 198 21.81 -17.86 6.79
C ARG A 198 20.67 -16.83 6.76
N ALA A 199 21.02 -15.56 6.74
CA ALA A 199 20.05 -14.50 6.48
C ALA A 199 20.06 -14.16 4.99
N ILE A 200 18.87 -14.13 4.38
CA ILE A 200 18.70 -13.75 2.97
C ILE A 200 17.96 -12.41 2.85
N SER A 201 18.57 -11.50 2.09
CA SER A 201 17.94 -10.24 1.74
C SER A 201 18.17 -9.81 0.30
N LEU A 202 17.33 -8.87 -0.12
CA LEU A 202 17.44 -8.19 -1.40
C LEU A 202 17.78 -6.72 -1.17
N GLY A 203 18.88 -6.29 -1.81
CA GLY A 203 19.32 -4.92 -1.94
C GLY A 203 19.04 -4.37 -3.34
N LYS A 204 18.62 -3.10 -3.43
CA LYS A 204 18.35 -2.45 -4.73
C LYS A 204 18.83 -1.01 -4.72
N ARG A 205 19.61 -0.64 -5.73
CA ARG A 205 20.07 0.74 -5.94
C ARG A 205 20.16 1.08 -7.41
N LYS A 206 19.50 2.17 -7.83
CA LYS A 206 19.34 2.55 -9.24
C LYS A 206 18.79 1.37 -10.06
N ARG A 207 19.64 0.74 -10.88
CA ARG A 207 19.32 -0.46 -11.68
C ARG A 207 19.92 -1.74 -11.11
N SER A 208 20.81 -1.65 -10.13
CA SER A 208 21.50 -2.78 -9.52
C SER A 208 20.57 -3.48 -8.53
N VAL A 209 20.57 -4.81 -8.60
CA VAL A 209 19.87 -5.70 -7.67
C VAL A 209 20.91 -6.66 -7.11
N ALA A 210 20.96 -6.77 -5.79
CA ALA A 210 21.85 -7.65 -5.06
C ALA A 210 21.00 -8.61 -4.22
N LYS A 211 21.24 -9.91 -4.36
CA LYS A 211 20.78 -10.94 -3.42
C LYS A 211 21.96 -11.27 -2.52
N VAL A 212 21.79 -11.06 -1.23
CA VAL A 212 22.85 -11.22 -0.23
C VAL A 212 22.49 -12.37 0.67
N TYR A 213 23.47 -13.24 0.91
CA TYR A 213 23.43 -14.31 1.89
C TYR A 213 24.49 -13.98 2.95
N LEU A 214 24.05 -13.80 4.19
CA LEU A 214 24.92 -13.50 5.32
C LEU A 214 24.92 -14.68 6.29
N THR A 215 26.10 -15.12 6.69
CA THR A 215 26.29 -16.23 7.66
C THR A 215 27.35 -15.82 8.67
N LYS A 216 27.32 -16.33 9.90
CA LYS A 216 28.44 -16.12 10.84
C LYS A 216 29.68 -16.87 10.37
N GLY A 217 30.87 -16.27 10.47
CA GLY A 217 32.13 -16.85 10.01
C GLY A 217 33.30 -15.87 10.06
N ASP A 218 34.36 -16.13 9.28
CA ASP A 218 35.67 -15.47 9.39
C ASP A 218 35.81 -14.13 8.63
N GLY A 219 34.71 -13.51 8.20
CA GLY A 219 34.76 -12.23 7.48
C GLY A 219 35.00 -12.35 5.97
N GLN A 220 34.83 -13.53 5.37
CA GLN A 220 35.04 -13.73 3.94
C GLN A 220 33.93 -13.07 3.12
N VAL A 221 34.30 -12.27 2.12
CA VAL A 221 33.36 -11.57 1.23
C VAL A 221 33.57 -12.01 -0.21
N MET A 222 32.56 -12.69 -0.76
CA MET A 222 32.54 -13.14 -2.15
C MET A 222 31.37 -12.52 -2.92
N ILE A 223 31.66 -11.99 -4.11
CA ILE A 223 30.68 -11.33 -4.99
C ILE A 223 30.73 -12.00 -6.35
N ASN A 224 29.63 -12.63 -6.78
CA ASN A 224 29.54 -13.40 -8.03
C ASN A 224 30.69 -14.41 -8.20
N GLY A 225 31.08 -15.09 -7.11
CA GLY A 225 32.19 -16.05 -7.11
C GLY A 225 33.61 -15.45 -7.09
N LYS A 226 33.74 -14.12 -7.07
CA LYS A 226 35.03 -13.41 -7.02
C LYS A 226 35.29 -12.80 -5.65
N SER A 227 36.57 -12.57 -5.32
CA SER A 227 36.95 -11.88 -4.08
C SER A 227 36.54 -10.39 -4.11
N LEU A 228 36.34 -9.81 -2.92
CA LEU A 228 35.99 -8.40 -2.77
C LEU A 228 36.97 -7.44 -3.46
N PHE A 229 38.28 -7.73 -3.37
CA PHE A 229 39.34 -6.90 -3.93
C PHE A 229 39.39 -6.97 -5.46
N GLU A 230 39.14 -8.16 -6.02
CA GLU A 230 39.10 -8.35 -7.47
C GLU A 230 37.86 -7.71 -8.10
N TYR A 231 36.68 -7.88 -7.47
CA TYR A 231 35.43 -7.35 -8.01
C TYR A 231 35.32 -5.83 -7.89
N PHE A 232 35.72 -5.27 -6.75
CA PHE A 232 35.68 -3.82 -6.48
C PHE A 232 37.09 -3.25 -6.32
N PRO A 233 37.76 -2.84 -7.43
CA PRO A 233 39.10 -2.28 -7.35
C PRO A 233 39.12 -0.96 -6.55
N LYS A 234 38.05 -0.16 -6.69
CA LYS A 234 37.90 1.12 -5.99
C LYS A 234 37.71 0.91 -4.49
N GLU A 235 38.60 1.50 -3.69
CA GLU A 235 38.53 1.43 -2.24
C GLU A 235 37.23 2.02 -1.67
N ALA A 236 36.71 3.10 -2.28
CA ALA A 236 35.45 3.70 -1.87
C ALA A 236 34.26 2.73 -1.96
N ASP A 237 34.25 1.83 -2.95
CA ASP A 237 33.19 0.82 -3.11
C ASP A 237 33.33 -0.27 -2.04
N ARG A 238 34.57 -0.66 -1.69
CA ARG A 238 34.86 -1.59 -0.59
C ARG A 238 34.45 -1.03 0.78
N ARG A 239 34.76 0.24 1.06
CA ARG A 239 34.37 0.92 2.31
C ARG A 239 32.85 0.97 2.49
N ARG A 240 32.08 1.16 1.41
CA ARG A 240 30.59 1.11 1.46
C ARG A 240 30.08 -0.26 1.91
N ILE A 241 30.68 -1.34 1.44
CA ILE A 241 30.29 -2.72 1.81
C ILE A 241 30.65 -3.00 3.27
N ALA A 242 31.78 -2.47 3.76
CA ALA A 242 32.23 -2.62 5.14
C ALA A 242 31.46 -1.76 6.16
N TYR A 243 30.93 -0.61 5.73
CA TYR A 243 30.22 0.36 6.58
C TYR A 243 29.12 -0.23 7.51
N PRO A 244 28.23 -1.16 7.08
CA PRO A 244 27.27 -1.78 8.00
C PRO A 244 27.91 -2.54 9.17
N PHE A 245 29.07 -3.18 8.95
CA PHE A 245 29.79 -3.88 10.01
C PHE A 245 30.49 -2.90 10.96
N GLN A 246 31.04 -1.80 10.44
CA GLN A 246 31.62 -0.71 11.21
C GLN A 246 30.60 -0.10 12.19
N VAL A 247 29.39 0.20 11.71
CA VAL A 247 28.32 0.80 12.52
C VAL A 247 27.90 -0.10 13.68
N VAL A 248 27.95 -1.42 13.47
CA VAL A 248 27.57 -2.42 14.48
C VAL A 248 28.77 -2.84 15.34
N SER A 249 29.99 -2.48 14.96
CA SER A 249 31.24 -2.92 15.58
C SER A 249 31.41 -4.44 15.56
N GLN A 250 31.00 -5.08 14.45
CA GLN A 250 31.06 -6.54 14.23
C GLN A 250 31.82 -6.86 12.93
N GLU A 251 33.00 -6.27 12.80
CA GLU A 251 33.90 -6.55 11.67
C GLU A 251 34.48 -7.96 11.80
N GLY A 252 34.58 -8.69 10.68
CA GLY A 252 35.19 -10.03 10.65
C GLY A 252 34.34 -11.15 11.25
N GLN A 253 33.11 -10.90 11.69
CA GLN A 253 32.25 -11.92 12.32
C GLN A 253 31.32 -12.65 11.35
N TYR A 254 31.22 -12.17 10.10
CA TYR A 254 30.25 -12.64 9.13
C TYR A 254 30.87 -12.89 7.76
N ASN A 255 30.51 -14.02 7.16
CA ASN A 255 30.77 -14.31 5.76
C ASN A 255 29.62 -13.78 4.90
N VAL A 256 29.97 -13.11 3.81
CA VAL A 256 29.05 -12.48 2.87
C VAL A 256 29.20 -13.14 1.51
N PHE A 257 28.10 -13.69 0.99
CA PHE A 257 27.99 -14.13 -0.39
C PHE A 257 26.95 -13.27 -1.09
N ALA A 258 27.34 -12.55 -2.15
CA ALA A 258 26.45 -11.67 -2.87
C ALA A 258 26.37 -12.03 -4.35
N GLU A 259 25.14 -12.21 -4.84
CA GLU A 259 24.82 -12.31 -6.25
C GLU A 259 24.29 -10.96 -6.72
N VAL A 260 25.00 -10.31 -7.64
CA VAL A 260 24.67 -8.96 -8.08
C VAL A 260 24.59 -8.87 -9.59
N HIS A 261 23.52 -8.25 -10.07
CA HIS A 261 23.26 -8.07 -11.49
C HIS A 261 22.84 -6.62 -11.78
N SER A 262 23.13 -6.17 -13.01
CA SER A 262 22.78 -4.85 -13.55
C SER A 262 23.42 -3.63 -12.87
N GLY A 263 23.32 -2.49 -13.55
CA GLY A 263 23.83 -1.19 -13.08
C GLY A 263 25.35 -1.06 -13.21
N GLY A 264 25.99 -0.29 -12.32
CA GLY A 264 27.44 -0.07 -12.33
C GLY A 264 28.03 -0.23 -10.93
N SER A 265 29.37 -0.23 -10.81
CA SER A 265 30.09 -0.65 -9.58
C SER A 265 29.56 0.03 -8.31
N THR A 266 29.45 1.35 -8.30
CA THR A 266 28.96 2.13 -7.15
C THR A 266 27.53 1.77 -6.76
N GLY A 267 26.64 1.57 -7.74
CA GLY A 267 25.27 1.15 -7.50
C GLY A 267 25.19 -0.29 -7.00
N GLN A 268 26.09 -1.15 -7.44
CA GLN A 268 26.18 -2.53 -6.97
C GLN A 268 26.69 -2.58 -5.52
N ALA A 269 27.75 -1.86 -5.18
CA ALA A 269 28.28 -1.77 -3.82
C ALA A 269 27.24 -1.25 -2.82
N GLU A 270 26.51 -0.17 -3.16
CA GLU A 270 25.43 0.36 -2.31
C GLU A 270 24.23 -0.60 -2.22
N ALA A 271 23.94 -1.38 -3.26
CA ALA A 271 22.91 -2.42 -3.20
C ALA A 271 23.31 -3.55 -2.24
N ILE A 272 24.56 -4.02 -2.29
CA ILE A 272 25.09 -5.02 -1.36
C ILE A 272 25.06 -4.49 0.07
N MET A 273 25.56 -3.27 0.29
CA MET A 273 25.53 -2.57 1.59
C MET A 273 24.11 -2.57 2.20
N TYR A 274 23.09 -2.23 1.40
CA TYR A 274 21.69 -2.24 1.84
C TYR A 274 21.16 -3.66 2.15
N GLY A 275 21.66 -4.68 1.44
CA GLY A 275 21.36 -6.08 1.73
C GLY A 275 21.96 -6.52 3.07
N ILE A 276 23.28 -6.38 3.23
CA ILE A 276 24.02 -6.74 4.46
C ILE A 276 23.36 -6.13 5.69
N ALA A 277 23.00 -4.85 5.63
CA ALA A 277 22.37 -4.19 6.76
C ALA A 277 21.02 -4.86 7.15
N LYS A 278 20.21 -5.30 6.17
CA LYS A 278 18.96 -6.02 6.46
C LYS A 278 19.23 -7.38 7.07
N ASP A 279 20.25 -8.07 6.58
CA ASP A 279 20.63 -9.38 7.08
C ASP A 279 21.11 -9.31 8.53
N LEU A 280 21.86 -8.27 8.91
CA LEU A 280 22.24 -8.01 10.31
C LEU A 280 21.02 -7.82 11.22
N VAL A 281 19.95 -7.20 10.73
CA VAL A 281 18.68 -7.05 11.47
C VAL A 281 17.95 -8.38 11.63
N ILE A 282 18.07 -9.30 10.67
CA ILE A 282 17.51 -10.66 10.78
C ILE A 282 18.25 -11.43 11.88
N PHE A 283 19.58 -11.31 11.97
CA PHE A 283 20.36 -11.92 13.05
C PHE A 283 20.10 -11.32 14.41
N ASN A 284 20.03 -9.99 14.51
CA ASN A 284 19.75 -9.30 15.75
C ASN A 284 18.83 -8.09 15.52
N PRO A 285 17.53 -8.18 15.88
CA PRO A 285 16.57 -7.11 15.64
C PRO A 285 16.85 -5.83 16.43
N LEU A 286 17.63 -5.91 17.52
CA LEU A 286 17.99 -4.74 18.34
C LEU A 286 18.91 -3.77 17.58
N LEU A 287 19.66 -4.26 16.60
CA LEU A 287 20.57 -3.44 15.77
C LEU A 287 19.82 -2.48 14.83
N LYS A 288 18.53 -2.73 14.58
CA LYS A 288 17.72 -1.96 13.63
C LYS A 288 17.74 -0.46 13.91
N SER A 289 17.64 -0.06 15.18
CA SER A 289 17.64 1.37 15.55
C SER A 289 18.96 2.04 15.20
N ARG A 290 20.09 1.38 15.50
CA ARG A 290 21.45 1.88 15.20
C ARG A 290 21.68 1.99 13.69
N LEU A 291 21.37 0.92 12.94
CA LEU A 291 21.48 0.88 11.47
C LEU A 291 20.53 1.87 10.77
N HIS A 292 19.36 2.12 11.35
CA HIS A 292 18.43 3.11 10.80
C HIS A 292 18.96 4.54 10.98
N LYS A 293 19.49 4.86 12.17
CA LYS A 293 20.10 6.18 12.44
C LYS A 293 21.30 6.48 11.54
N SER A 294 22.07 5.46 11.16
CA SER A 294 23.21 5.61 10.24
C SER A 294 22.83 5.65 8.75
N GLY A 295 21.53 5.61 8.42
CA GLY A 295 21.02 5.70 7.04
C GLY A 295 21.09 4.39 6.24
N LEU A 296 21.40 3.26 6.87
CA LEU A 296 21.57 1.96 6.20
C LEU A 296 20.26 1.22 5.95
N MET A 297 19.17 1.55 6.66
CA MET A 297 17.86 0.89 6.52
C MET A 297 16.93 1.57 5.51
N THR A 298 17.34 2.70 4.93
CA THR A 298 16.54 3.44 3.96
C THR A 298 17.04 3.16 2.55
N ARG A 299 16.15 2.69 1.67
CA ARG A 299 16.47 2.53 0.25
C ARG A 299 16.64 3.91 -0.41
N ASP A 300 17.78 4.16 -1.06
CA ASP A 300 17.95 5.37 -1.88
C ASP A 300 17.03 5.32 -3.11
N ALA A 301 16.00 6.16 -3.10
CA ALA A 301 14.99 6.28 -4.15
C ALA A 301 15.47 7.07 -5.38
N ARG A 302 16.64 7.72 -5.33
CA ARG A 302 17.16 8.52 -6.46
C ARG A 302 17.41 7.64 -7.68
N LYS A 303 16.79 8.01 -8.80
CA LYS A 303 16.91 7.34 -10.10
C LYS A 303 17.22 8.37 -11.18
N VAL A 304 17.81 7.92 -12.28
CA VAL A 304 17.98 8.76 -13.48
C VAL A 304 16.60 9.16 -13.99
N GLU A 305 16.35 10.47 -14.00
CA GLU A 305 15.13 11.04 -14.56
C GLU A 305 15.12 10.89 -16.10
N ARG A 306 13.95 10.68 -16.67
CA ARG A 306 13.79 10.61 -18.14
C ARG A 306 14.09 11.97 -18.80
N LYS A 307 14.55 11.95 -20.05
CA LYS A 307 14.61 13.14 -20.91
C LYS A 307 13.18 13.65 -21.16
N LYS A 308 13.02 14.98 -21.16
CA LYS A 308 11.76 15.64 -21.53
C LYS A 308 11.86 16.11 -23.00
N PRO A 309 10.77 16.06 -23.79
CA PRO A 309 10.76 16.67 -25.12
C PRO A 309 11.05 18.18 -25.01
N GLY A 310 11.69 18.76 -26.02
CA GLY A 310 12.14 20.17 -25.99
C GLY A 310 13.33 20.47 -25.07
N LYS A 311 13.85 19.49 -24.31
CA LYS A 311 15.07 19.64 -23.49
C LYS A 311 16.23 18.79 -24.01
N VAL A 312 17.45 19.26 -23.81
CA VAL A 312 18.69 18.57 -24.18
C VAL A 312 18.92 17.35 -23.28
N LYS A 313 18.68 17.49 -21.97
CA LYS A 313 18.71 16.39 -20.98
C LYS A 313 17.42 16.39 -20.15
N ALA A 314 17.40 15.67 -19.02
CA ALA A 314 16.23 15.67 -18.12
C ALA A 314 15.82 17.09 -17.64
N ARG A 315 16.83 17.94 -17.32
CA ARG A 315 16.61 19.31 -16.82
C ARG A 315 17.23 20.41 -17.69
N LYS A 316 18.40 20.16 -18.30
CA LYS A 316 19.12 21.10 -19.17
C LYS A 316 18.27 21.47 -20.40
N SER A 317 17.86 22.73 -20.46
CA SER A 317 17.24 23.33 -21.63
C SER A 317 18.31 23.67 -22.68
N PRO A 318 17.95 23.74 -23.98
CA PRO A 318 18.83 24.35 -24.98
C PRO A 318 19.11 25.82 -24.64
N THR A 319 20.14 26.40 -25.24
CA THR A 319 20.41 27.84 -25.12
C THR A 319 19.20 28.62 -25.58
N TRP A 320 18.68 29.50 -24.72
CA TRP A 320 17.56 30.37 -25.04
C TRP A 320 18.09 31.67 -25.66
N VAL A 321 17.63 31.99 -26.88
CA VAL A 321 17.97 33.24 -27.57
C VAL A 321 16.82 34.21 -27.34
N LYS A 322 17.11 35.36 -26.70
CA LYS A 322 16.12 36.39 -26.34
C LYS A 322 15.73 37.32 -27.51
N ARG A 323 16.63 37.48 -28.48
CA ARG A 323 16.68 38.57 -29.46
C ARG A 323 15.44 38.67 -30.33
#